data_AF-A0A542I824-F1
#
_entry.id   AF-A0A542I824-F1
#
_cell.length_a   1.000
_cell.length_b   1.000
_cell.length_c   1.000
_cell.angle_alpha   90.00
_cell.angle_beta   90.00
_cell.angle_gamma   90.00
#
_symmetry.space_group_name_H-M   'P 1'
#
loop_
_entity.id
_entity.type
_entity.pdbx_description
1 polymer ?
#
loop_
_entity_poly.entity_id
_entity_poly.type
_entity_poly.pdbx_seq_one_letter_code
_entity_poly.pdbx_strand_id
1 'polypeptide(L)' 'MSVVTPRTRVTKRHEYAVPQPAAYGDVEDAILWAKRDAQAAHVDTSYSDALHVTHDDDNIIVYWEQEVADV' A
#
# COMPACT_ATOMS: atom_id res chain seq x y z
N MET A 1 -14.62 26.46 20.07
CA MET A 1 -13.90 26.44 18.78
C MET A 1 -13.06 25.17 18.76
N SER A 2 -13.26 24.24 17.81
CA SER A 2 -12.40 23.06 17.69
C SER A 2 -11.06 23.48 17.10
N VAL A 3 -9.98 23.21 17.84
CA VAL A 3 -8.61 23.42 17.37
C VAL A 3 -8.24 22.22 16.51
N VAL A 4 -8.24 22.39 15.19
CA VAL A 4 -7.69 21.39 14.27
C VAL A 4 -6.18 21.61 14.23
N THR A 5 -5.41 20.64 14.71
CA THR A 5 -3.95 20.68 14.64
C THR A 5 -3.47 19.86 13.44
N PRO A 6 -2.77 20.46 12.48
CA PRO A 6 -2.19 19.70 11.37
C PRO A 6 -1.11 18.75 11.90
N ARG A 7 -1.11 17.50 11.43
CA ARG A 7 -0.03 16.54 11.67
C ARG A 7 0.53 16.12 10.33
N THR A 8 1.85 16.20 10.20
CA THR A 8 2.59 15.72 9.04
C THR A 8 3.24 14.39 9.42
N ARG A 9 3.21 13.42 8.51
CA ARG A 9 3.93 12.15 8.63
C ARG A 9 4.69 11.89 7.35
N VAL A 10 5.88 11.32 7.47
CA VAL A 10 6.66 10.85 6.32
C VAL A 10 6.43 9.35 6.19
N THR A 11 5.89 8.93 5.06
CA THR A 11 5.69 7.52 4.74
C THR A 11 6.52 7.12 3.52
N LYS A 12 6.96 5.87 3.52
CA LYS A 12 7.54 5.22 2.34
C LYS A 12 6.47 4.37 1.69
N ARG A 13 6.14 4.66 0.43
CA ARG A 13 5.15 3.89 -0.35
C ARG A 13 5.84 2.74 -1.09
N HIS A 14 5.32 1.53 -0.92
CA HIS A 14 5.76 0.32 -1.59
C HIS A 14 4.71 -0.09 -2.61
N GLU A 15 5.11 -0.20 -3.88
CA GLU A 15 4.18 -0.40 -5.01
C GLU A 15 4.50 -1.66 -5.81
N TYR A 16 3.45 -2.35 -6.24
CA TYR A 16 3.48 -3.53 -7.09
C TYR A 16 2.57 -3.25 -8.27
N ALA A 17 3.16 -3.00 -9.43
CA ALA A 17 2.44 -2.76 -10.67
C ALA A 17 2.26 -4.07 -11.44
N VAL A 18 1.03 -4.38 -11.81
CA VAL A 18 0.64 -5.51 -12.65
C VAL A 18 0.20 -4.97 -14.01
N PRO A 19 0.96 -5.19 -15.09
CA PRO A 19 0.63 -4.65 -16.40
C PRO A 19 -0.62 -5.28 -16.99
N GLN A 20 -1.41 -4.48 -17.71
CA GLN A 20 -2.62 -4.91 -18.38
C GLN A 20 -2.34 -5.48 -19.79
N PRO A 21 -3.13 -6.46 -20.25
CA PRO A 21 -4.24 -7.11 -19.55
C PRO A 21 -3.75 -8.08 -18.47
N ALA A 22 -4.12 -7.81 -17.22
CA ALA A 22 -3.71 -8.60 -16.07
C ALA A 22 -4.61 -9.82 -15.91
N ALA A 23 -4.03 -11.00 -15.71
CA ALA A 23 -4.84 -12.14 -15.28
C ALA A 23 -5.25 -11.91 -13.81
N TYR A 24 -6.42 -12.44 -13.43
CA TYR A 24 -6.88 -12.36 -12.04
C TYR A 24 -5.83 -12.91 -11.05
N GLY A 25 -5.12 -13.98 -11.44
CA GLY A 25 -4.04 -14.56 -10.64
C GLY A 25 -2.85 -13.63 -10.42
N ASP A 26 -2.48 -12.82 -11.41
CA ASP A 26 -1.35 -11.88 -11.28
C ASP A 26 -1.66 -10.78 -10.26
N VAL A 27 -2.92 -10.36 -10.17
CA VAL A 27 -3.41 -9.38 -9.19
C VAL A 27 -3.46 -10.00 -7.80
N GLU A 28 -3.95 -11.23 -7.66
CA GLU A 28 -3.94 -11.96 -6.37
C GLU A 28 -2.52 -12.17 -5.86
N ASP A 29 -1.58 -12.53 -6.73
CA ASP A 29 -0.18 -12.64 -6.39
C ASP A 29 0.34 -11.29 -5.89
N ALA A 30 0.14 -10.19 -6.64
CA ALA A 30 0.59 -8.87 -6.22
C ALA A 30 0.07 -8.48 -4.82
N ILE A 31 -1.20 -8.80 -4.51
CA ILE A 31 -1.77 -8.60 -3.17
C ILE A 31 -1.06 -9.45 -2.12
N LEU A 32 -0.75 -10.71 -2.44
CA LEU A 32 -0.09 -11.63 -1.52
C LEU A 32 1.36 -11.21 -1.23
N TRP A 33 2.09 -10.75 -2.26
CA TRP A 33 3.43 -10.16 -2.11
C TRP A 33 3.39 -8.90 -1.25
N ALA A 34 2.47 -7.99 -1.53
CA ALA A 34 2.31 -6.75 -0.76
C ALA A 34 1.99 -7.03 0.72
N LYS A 35 1.09 -7.98 1.01
CA LYS A 35 0.76 -8.39 2.39
C LYS A 35 1.98 -8.97 3.12
N ARG A 36 2.74 -9.85 2.47
CA ARG A 36 3.92 -10.47 3.06
C ARG A 36 4.98 -9.42 3.41
N ASP A 37 5.23 -8.50 2.49
CA ASP A 37 6.27 -7.48 2.68
C ASP A 37 5.84 -6.44 3.74
N ALA A 38 4.56 -6.06 3.77
CA ALA A 38 4.02 -5.22 4.83
C ALA A 38 4.14 -5.88 6.22
N GLN A 39 3.82 -7.18 6.34
CA GLN A 39 4.01 -7.93 7.58
C GLN A 39 5.49 -8.01 7.99
N ALA A 40 6.42 -8.18 7.04
CA ALA A 40 7.85 -8.16 7.30
C ALA A 40 8.35 -6.79 7.78
N ALA A 41 7.69 -5.71 7.36
CA ALA A 41 7.93 -4.35 7.84
C ALA A 41 7.18 -4.01 9.14
N HIS A 42 6.54 -5.01 9.77
CA HIS A 42 5.71 -4.84 10.98
C HIS A 42 4.55 -3.84 10.81
N VAL A 43 4.08 -3.65 9.57
CA VAL A 43 2.87 -2.90 9.30
C VAL A 43 1.68 -3.81 9.53
N ASP A 44 0.79 -3.39 10.43
CA ASP A 44 -0.42 -4.13 10.71
C ASP A 44 -1.39 -4.02 9.53
N THR A 45 -1.51 -5.11 8.79
CA THR A 45 -2.41 -5.23 7.64
C THR A 45 -3.79 -5.75 8.01
N SER A 46 -4.09 -5.90 9.31
CA SER A 46 -5.41 -6.35 9.77
C SER A 46 -6.51 -5.33 9.52
N TYR A 47 -6.14 -4.05 9.42
CA TYR A 47 -7.07 -2.96 9.11
C TYR A 47 -7.11 -2.69 7.61
N SER A 48 -8.31 -2.37 7.11
CA SER A 48 -8.61 -2.15 5.68
C SER A 48 -7.75 -1.08 5.01
N ASP A 49 -7.19 -0.17 5.80
CA ASP A 49 -6.50 1.03 5.31
C ASP A 49 -5.00 0.80 5.09
N ALA A 50 -4.47 -0.39 5.40
CA ALA A 50 -3.04 -0.66 5.28
C ALA A 50 -2.61 -1.04 3.84
N LEU A 51 -3.54 -1.52 3.01
CA LEU A 51 -3.24 -2.02 1.67
C LEU A 51 -4.28 -1.51 0.68
N HIS A 52 -3.80 -0.83 -0.34
CA HIS A 52 -4.63 -0.18 -1.35
C HIS A 52 -4.44 -0.84 -2.71
N VAL A 53 -5.53 -0.96 -3.46
CA VAL A 53 -5.51 -1.41 -4.85
C VAL A 53 -6.12 -0.31 -5.70
N THR A 54 -5.36 0.22 -6.63
CA THR A 54 -5.80 1.21 -7.62
C THR A 54 -5.52 0.70 -9.02
N HIS A 55 -6.16 1.30 -10.03
CA HIS A 55 -5.87 1.03 -11.43
C HIS A 55 -5.44 2.32 -12.12
N ASP A 56 -4.50 2.22 -13.03
CA ASP A 56 -4.24 3.21 -14.07
C ASP A 56 -4.64 2.61 -15.44
N ASP A 57 -4.47 3.38 -16.51
CA ASP A 57 -4.85 2.96 -17.88
C ASP A 57 -4.06 1.72 -18.37
N ASP A 58 -2.86 1.49 -17.82
CA ASP A 58 -1.90 0.47 -18.26
C ASP A 58 -1.65 -0.64 -17.22
N ASN A 59 -1.99 -0.44 -15.94
CA ASN A 59 -1.58 -1.27 -14.82
C ASN A 59 -2.63 -1.32 -13.69
N ILE A 60 -2.61 -2.40 -12.92
CA ILE A 60 -3.19 -2.47 -11.59
C ILE A 60 -2.07 -2.26 -10.59
N ILE A 61 -2.21 -1.28 -9.69
CA ILE A 61 -1.21 -0.94 -8.68
C ILE A 61 -1.73 -1.36 -7.32
N VAL A 62 -1.01 -2.28 -6.68
CA VAL A 62 -1.18 -2.61 -5.27
C VAL A 62 -0.11 -1.85 -4.48
N TYR A 63 -0.49 -1.14 -3.43
CA TYR A 63 0.49 -0.42 -2.61
C TYR A 63 0.16 -0.43 -1.11
N TRP A 64 1.20 -0.26 -0.31
CA TRP A 64 1.12 -0.06 1.14
C TRP A 64 2.14 0.99 1.59
N GLU A 65 1.88 1.60 2.73
CA GLU A 65 2.73 2.67 3.26
C GLU A 65 3.36 2.27 4.60
N GLN A 66 4.66 2.55 4.73
CA GLN A 66 5.42 2.38 5.96
C GLN A 66 5.68 3.74 6.59
N GLU A 67 5.28 3.95 7.85
CA GLU A 67 5.75 5.11 8.59
C GLU A 67 7.26 5.02 8.78
N VAL A 68 7.97 6.06 8.33
CA VAL A 68 9.40 6.19 8.55
C VAL A 68 9.56 7.11 9.76
N ALA A 69 10.14 6.60 10.85
CA ALA A 69 10.54 7.48 11.93
C ALA A 69 11.68 8.37 11.41
N ASP A 70 11.49 9.70 11.45
CA ASP A 70 12.58 10.65 11.23
C ASP A 70 13.70 10.30 12.23
N VAL A 71 14.88 9.97 11.71
CA VAL A 71 16.10 9.70 12.50
C VAL A 71 16.72 11.02 12.93
#